data_AF-A0ABD3PKE9-F1
#
_entry.id   AF-A0ABD3PKE9-F1
#
_cell.length_a   1.000
_cell.length_b   1.000
_cell.length_c   1.000
_cell.angle_alpha   90.00
_cell.angle_beta   90.00
_cell.angle_gamma   90.00
#
_symmetry.space_group_name_H-M   'P 1'
#
loop_
_entity.id
_entity.type
_entity.pdbx_description
1 polymer ?
#
loop_
_entity_poly.entity_id
_entity_poly.type
_entity_poly.pdbx_seq_one_letter_code
_entity_poly.pdbx_strand_id
1 'polypeptide(L)'
;MEHGDDGGYQEDPILLPQSTHSLLFTEPIGSIPFGYAFGIVILSLVSLLLALVNNLDAGTPGNPLGVPVQVDTSVRIAQYFGLLMEEEIPSSFYLLQMIPKYSLKRKLPRIKYWRFVSSAVLRLVMGYVFILNMFLVVAQGTGVLDIFYDVLALQFLQVIDDIAFRLAKISTFGKRLKWATNKKIFLLEFDRMPFSSRKKMSVFLKSLYVLNLSSMVGGMFWVTYQQMSGSLHCNSVFVTFPEDVWQDALVETPSGEIEHKVLMYSYFNGVYKRNGTYEGLPIYTEQSKVTGESYRITTGAEIKYCKSEGAWVFMHKHIRKSNEDDNTQLSMIFSPSLDRGQYGQVSLVSVFEFPNKTFFSGSVTLPPFLLSCGAGSSKQSGSFSALCDECSDISQCNFHGQCMNGKCICTNDKYFGNHCEHKMPCRKLRGDLGDIWSIRTFDALSWNPNDGKGLIIAYDRPTYKYESGLRSLSQNDTALLVYTGSRWFVMTFVGILNQTAEFRREYARDFHAFWNSAYTSMTQFVSDPSTDSSPIAVDFYNITDRGPRYGPLGQLTPLSSPRGSGYFECDDD
;
A
#
# COMPACT_ATOMS: atom_id res chain seq x y z
N MET A 1 16.29 -8.06 -68.74
CA MET A 1 15.86 -7.41 -67.49
C MET A 1 14.37 -7.21 -67.62
N GLU A 2 13.59 -7.99 -66.89
CA GLU A 2 12.13 -7.90 -66.94
C GLU A 2 11.67 -6.67 -66.15
N HIS A 3 10.73 -5.92 -66.71
CA HIS A 3 9.87 -5.08 -65.88
C HIS A 3 8.97 -6.03 -65.11
N GLY A 4 9.29 -6.25 -63.82
CA GLY A 4 8.34 -6.87 -62.91
C GLY A 4 7.06 -6.05 -62.87
N ASP A 5 5.92 -6.74 -62.93
CA ASP A 5 4.61 -6.11 -62.84
C ASP A 5 4.40 -5.64 -61.38
N ASP A 6 4.77 -4.38 -61.10
CA ASP A 6 4.62 -3.72 -59.80
C ASP A 6 3.12 -3.59 -59.49
N GLY A 7 2.55 -4.67 -58.96
CA GLY A 7 1.10 -4.85 -58.75
C GLY A 7 0.45 -3.62 -58.16
N GLY A 8 -0.46 -3.02 -58.93
CA GLY A 8 -0.89 -1.63 -58.78
C GLY A 8 -1.73 -1.33 -57.53
N TYR A 9 -1.11 -1.33 -56.36
CA TYR A 9 -1.64 -0.70 -55.15
C TYR A 9 -1.90 0.78 -55.43
N GLN A 10 -3.17 1.15 -55.60
CA GLN A 10 -3.58 2.54 -55.73
C GLN A 10 -3.26 3.26 -54.41
N GLU A 11 -2.15 4.01 -54.36
CA GLU A 11 -1.73 4.67 -53.12
C GLU A 11 -2.75 5.75 -52.72
N ASP A 12 -3.42 5.62 -51.57
CA ASP A 12 -4.50 6.52 -51.13
C ASP A 12 -4.14 8.02 -51.23
N PRO A 13 -5.09 8.91 -51.58
CA PRO A 13 -4.83 10.33 -51.67
C PRO A 13 -4.45 10.92 -50.29
N ILE A 14 -3.33 11.64 -50.22
CA ILE A 14 -2.93 12.34 -49.00
C ILE A 14 -3.86 13.54 -48.81
N LEU A 15 -4.77 13.44 -47.85
CA LEU A 15 -5.68 14.49 -47.42
C LEU A 15 -5.23 15.09 -46.07
N LEU A 16 -5.83 16.22 -45.66
CA LEU A 16 -5.66 16.72 -44.29
C LEU A 16 -6.49 15.87 -43.31
N PRO A 17 -5.96 15.55 -42.10
CA PRO A 17 -6.74 14.86 -41.09
C PRO A 17 -7.92 15.73 -40.64
N GLN A 18 -9.08 15.10 -40.46
CA GLN A 18 -10.34 15.76 -40.09
C GLN A 18 -10.46 15.93 -38.57
N SER A 19 -9.46 16.57 -37.98
CA SER A 19 -9.29 16.80 -36.55
C SER A 19 -9.10 18.31 -36.25
N THR A 20 -9.30 18.75 -35.01
CA THR A 20 -9.21 20.17 -34.63
C THR A 20 -7.83 20.78 -34.85
N HIS A 21 -6.74 20.00 -34.76
CA HIS A 21 -5.41 20.45 -35.13
C HIS A 21 -5.36 21.06 -36.55
N SER A 22 -6.09 20.48 -37.51
CA SER A 22 -6.15 21.04 -38.86
C SER A 22 -6.81 22.42 -38.93
N LEU A 23 -7.74 22.75 -38.03
CA LEU A 23 -8.34 24.08 -37.96
C LEU A 23 -7.33 25.14 -37.47
N LEU A 24 -6.40 24.78 -36.56
CA LEU A 24 -5.39 25.72 -36.02
C LEU A 24 -4.50 26.34 -37.09
N PHE A 25 -4.11 25.56 -38.12
CA PHE A 25 -3.26 26.08 -39.20
C PHE A 25 -4.03 26.54 -40.45
N THR A 26 -5.25 26.06 -40.67
CA THR A 26 -6.07 26.46 -41.84
C THR A 26 -6.89 27.73 -41.63
N GLU A 27 -7.26 28.05 -40.39
CA GLU A 27 -8.10 29.20 -40.06
C GLU A 27 -7.28 30.43 -39.62
N PRO A 28 -7.83 31.66 -39.74
CA PRO A 28 -7.15 32.85 -39.26
C PRO A 28 -7.20 32.95 -37.73
N ILE A 29 -6.07 33.34 -37.12
CA ILE A 29 -5.95 33.62 -35.68
C ILE A 29 -7.00 34.68 -35.29
N GLY A 30 -7.68 34.48 -34.16
CA GLY A 30 -8.78 35.34 -33.70
C GLY A 30 -10.15 35.04 -34.33
N SER A 31 -10.24 34.09 -35.27
CA SER A 31 -11.54 33.59 -35.74
C SER A 31 -12.14 32.56 -34.77
N ILE A 32 -13.48 32.45 -34.75
CA ILE A 32 -14.20 31.48 -33.92
C ILE A 32 -13.72 30.03 -34.17
N PRO A 33 -13.51 29.56 -35.42
CA PRO A 33 -12.95 28.23 -35.68
C PRO A 33 -11.54 28.00 -35.10
N PHE A 34 -10.67 29.01 -35.16
CA PHE A 34 -9.35 28.93 -34.55
C PHE A 34 -9.45 28.87 -33.01
N GLY A 35 -10.28 29.73 -32.41
CA GLY A 35 -10.51 29.75 -30.96
C GLY A 35 -11.13 28.45 -30.42
N TYR A 36 -12.08 27.88 -31.15
CA TYR A 36 -12.67 26.56 -30.85
C TYR A 36 -11.59 25.46 -30.83
N ALA A 37 -10.80 25.35 -31.90
CA ALA A 37 -9.76 24.33 -32.01
C ALA A 37 -8.66 24.49 -30.93
N PHE A 38 -8.30 25.74 -30.61
CA PHE A 38 -7.35 26.03 -29.54
C PHE A 38 -7.92 25.67 -28.16
N GLY A 39 -9.21 25.91 -27.91
CA GLY A 39 -9.90 25.49 -26.70
C GLY A 39 -9.96 23.97 -26.53
N ILE A 40 -10.19 23.22 -27.61
CA ILE A 40 -10.16 21.73 -27.58
C ILE A 40 -8.75 21.21 -27.28
N VAL A 41 -7.71 21.77 -27.89
CA VAL A 41 -6.33 21.37 -27.57
C VAL A 41 -5.95 21.72 -26.11
N ILE A 42 -6.37 22.88 -25.59
CA ILE A 42 -6.19 23.20 -24.17
C ILE A 42 -6.92 22.19 -23.29
N LEU A 43 -8.17 21.82 -23.63
CA LEU A 43 -8.94 20.84 -22.87
C LEU A 43 -8.24 19.47 -22.83
N SER A 44 -7.85 18.92 -23.98
CA SER A 44 -7.14 17.62 -24.03
C SER A 44 -5.79 17.68 -23.31
N LEU A 45 -5.00 18.74 -23.48
CA LEU A 45 -3.70 18.88 -22.81
C LEU A 45 -3.86 19.04 -21.28
N VAL A 46 -4.83 19.83 -20.81
CA VAL A 46 -5.11 19.98 -19.38
C VAL A 46 -5.62 18.65 -18.79
N SER A 47 -6.48 17.92 -19.48
CA SER A 47 -6.93 16.59 -19.02
C SER A 47 -5.77 15.59 -18.91
N LEU A 48 -4.87 15.56 -19.90
CA LEU A 48 -3.67 14.70 -19.86
C LEU A 48 -2.65 15.13 -18.79
N LEU A 49 -2.57 16.42 -18.45
CA LEU A 49 -1.72 16.91 -17.36
C LEU A 49 -2.33 16.66 -15.98
N LEU A 50 -3.66 16.75 -15.84
CA LEU A 50 -4.36 16.41 -14.60
C LEU A 50 -4.28 14.91 -14.32
N ALA A 51 -4.44 14.05 -15.33
CA ALA A 51 -4.20 12.61 -15.21
C ALA A 51 -2.74 12.33 -14.80
N LEU A 52 -1.77 13.01 -15.42
CA LEU A 52 -0.35 12.84 -15.09
C LEU A 52 -0.05 13.22 -13.63
N VAL A 53 -0.60 14.33 -13.14
CA VAL A 53 -0.45 14.77 -11.74
C VAL A 53 -1.12 13.77 -10.79
N ASN A 54 -2.37 13.39 -11.04
CA ASN A 54 -3.10 12.40 -10.23
C ASN A 54 -2.34 11.07 -10.10
N ASN A 55 -1.73 10.60 -11.19
CA ASN A 55 -0.96 9.36 -11.19
C ASN A 55 0.39 9.50 -10.47
N LEU A 56 1.00 10.69 -10.46
CA LEU A 56 2.23 10.94 -9.69
C LEU A 56 1.95 11.18 -8.19
N ASP A 57 0.81 11.78 -7.86
CA ASP A 57 0.35 12.02 -6.47
C ASP A 57 0.03 10.72 -5.71
N ALA A 58 -0.10 9.58 -6.42
CA ALA A 58 -0.18 8.24 -5.82
C ALA A 58 1.18 7.70 -5.31
N GLY A 59 2.29 8.43 -5.53
CA GLY A 59 3.62 8.04 -5.11
C GLY A 59 3.90 8.25 -3.61
N THR A 60 4.75 7.40 -3.03
CA THR A 60 5.28 7.54 -1.67
C THR A 60 6.81 7.77 -1.69
N PRO A 61 7.46 8.21 -0.59
CA PRO A 61 8.90 8.53 -0.60
C PRO A 61 9.82 7.37 -0.98
N GLY A 62 9.43 6.13 -0.68
CA GLY A 62 10.14 4.92 -1.13
C GLY A 62 9.69 4.39 -2.51
N ASN A 63 8.56 4.88 -3.03
CA ASN A 63 7.93 4.43 -4.26
C ASN A 63 7.26 5.62 -4.99
N PRO A 64 8.05 6.55 -5.57
CA PRO A 64 7.55 7.82 -6.11
C PRO A 64 6.72 7.68 -7.39
N LEU A 65 6.54 6.46 -7.88
CA LEU A 65 5.68 6.14 -9.02
C LEU A 65 4.43 5.34 -8.61
N GLY A 66 4.16 5.14 -7.32
CA GLY A 66 2.96 4.43 -6.84
C GLY A 66 2.86 2.97 -7.31
N VAL A 67 3.97 2.36 -7.75
CA VAL A 67 3.97 1.04 -8.40
C VAL A 67 3.59 -0.04 -7.38
N PRO A 68 2.58 -0.89 -7.64
CA PRO A 68 2.19 -1.94 -6.72
C PRO A 68 3.32 -2.94 -6.48
N VAL A 69 3.48 -3.34 -5.21
CA VAL A 69 4.35 -4.45 -4.84
C VAL A 69 3.81 -5.76 -5.42
N GLN A 70 4.70 -6.59 -5.95
CA GLN A 70 4.43 -8.00 -6.29
C GLN A 70 3.16 -8.27 -7.14
N VAL A 71 3.04 -7.65 -8.32
CA VAL A 71 1.96 -7.97 -9.27
C VAL A 71 2.05 -9.40 -9.82
N ASP A 72 0.89 -9.99 -10.11
CA ASP A 72 0.76 -11.32 -10.73
C ASP A 72 1.43 -11.43 -12.11
N THR A 73 1.85 -12.64 -12.50
CA THR A 73 2.46 -12.89 -13.82
C THR A 73 1.52 -12.53 -14.98
N SER A 74 0.21 -12.75 -14.82
CA SER A 74 -0.82 -12.34 -15.79
C SER A 74 -0.90 -10.82 -15.94
N VAL A 75 -0.83 -10.09 -14.82
CA VAL A 75 -0.81 -8.62 -14.79
C VAL A 75 0.44 -8.11 -15.50
N ARG A 76 1.64 -8.64 -15.20
CA ARG A 76 2.89 -8.26 -15.90
C ARG A 76 2.78 -8.46 -17.41
N ILE A 77 2.21 -9.58 -17.85
CA ILE A 77 2.00 -9.85 -19.28
C ILE A 77 1.05 -8.80 -19.89
N ALA A 78 -0.06 -8.47 -19.21
CA ALA A 78 -0.97 -7.42 -19.64
C ALA A 78 -0.28 -6.03 -19.69
N GLN A 79 0.59 -5.73 -18.73
CA GLN A 79 1.37 -4.48 -18.72
C GLN A 79 2.27 -4.37 -19.96
N TYR A 80 3.02 -5.43 -20.31
CA TYR A 80 3.83 -5.44 -21.54
C TYR A 80 2.99 -5.36 -22.82
N PHE A 81 1.75 -5.88 -22.84
CA PHE A 81 0.83 -5.68 -23.97
C PHE A 81 0.28 -4.24 -24.03
N GLY A 82 -0.02 -3.60 -22.89
CA GLY A 82 -0.48 -2.21 -22.84
C GLY A 82 0.52 -1.23 -23.45
N LEU A 83 1.83 -1.47 -23.28
CA LEU A 83 2.89 -0.69 -23.93
C LEU A 83 2.83 -0.71 -25.47
N LEU A 84 2.23 -1.72 -26.09
CA LEU A 84 2.17 -1.88 -27.55
C LEU A 84 1.02 -1.10 -28.21
N MET A 85 0.16 -0.43 -27.43
CA MET A 85 -1.04 0.27 -27.92
C MET A 85 -0.76 1.74 -28.32
N GLU A 86 0.43 2.04 -28.84
CA GLU A 86 0.90 3.39 -29.22
C GLU A 86 0.76 3.66 -30.73
N GLU A 87 -0.14 4.58 -31.11
CA GLU A 87 -0.41 4.93 -32.53
C GLU A 87 -0.22 6.43 -32.85
N GLU A 88 -0.19 7.31 -31.85
CA GLU A 88 -0.25 8.76 -32.04
C GLU A 88 1.07 9.39 -32.53
N ILE A 89 2.22 8.89 -32.08
CA ILE A 89 3.52 9.39 -32.54
C ILE A 89 3.78 8.96 -33.99
N PRO A 90 3.61 7.68 -34.39
CA PRO A 90 3.61 7.27 -35.80
C PRO A 90 2.72 8.16 -36.68
N SER A 91 1.48 8.41 -36.26
CA SER A 91 0.51 9.24 -36.96
C SER A 91 0.94 10.70 -37.09
N SER A 92 1.43 11.30 -35.99
CA SER A 92 1.91 12.69 -35.95
C SER A 92 3.12 12.93 -36.86
N PHE A 93 4.08 12.00 -36.88
CA PHE A 93 5.23 12.08 -37.78
C PHE A 93 4.90 11.75 -39.23
N TYR A 94 3.97 10.82 -39.49
CA TYR A 94 3.48 10.53 -40.84
C TYR A 94 2.88 11.79 -41.50
N LEU A 95 2.11 12.58 -40.76
CA LEU A 95 1.56 13.86 -41.22
C LEU A 95 2.66 14.88 -41.57
N LEU A 96 3.67 15.02 -40.72
CA LEU A 96 4.86 15.86 -40.99
C LEU A 96 5.65 15.38 -42.21
N GLN A 97 5.73 14.07 -42.43
CA GLN A 97 6.42 13.46 -43.58
C GLN A 97 5.64 13.64 -44.89
N MET A 98 4.32 13.53 -44.88
CA MET A 98 3.54 13.40 -46.10
C MET A 98 3.20 14.73 -46.80
N ILE A 99 3.29 15.88 -46.11
CA ILE A 99 2.90 17.18 -46.66
C ILE A 99 4.13 18.09 -46.83
N PRO A 100 4.85 18.04 -47.98
CA PRO A 100 6.04 18.84 -48.18
C PRO A 100 5.73 20.33 -48.38
N LYS A 101 6.65 21.18 -47.92
CA LYS A 101 6.56 22.66 -47.95
C LYS A 101 6.20 23.25 -49.32
N TYR A 102 6.64 22.66 -50.43
CA TYR A 102 6.28 23.12 -51.78
C TYR A 102 4.82 22.80 -52.12
N SER A 103 4.34 21.60 -51.78
CA SER A 103 2.98 21.14 -52.04
C SER A 103 1.97 21.98 -51.25
N LEU A 104 2.23 22.18 -49.95
CA LEU A 104 1.43 23.08 -49.12
C LEU A 104 1.42 24.51 -49.67
N LYS A 105 2.58 25.09 -50.03
CA LYS A 105 2.64 26.46 -50.58
C LYS A 105 1.93 26.59 -51.93
N ARG A 106 1.97 25.56 -52.79
CA ARG A 106 1.36 25.58 -54.12
C ARG A 106 -0.16 25.41 -54.06
N LYS A 107 -0.66 24.48 -53.23
CA LYS A 107 -2.10 24.22 -53.06
C LYS A 107 -2.77 25.26 -52.14
N LEU A 108 -2.03 25.83 -51.17
CA LEU A 108 -2.54 26.71 -50.11
C LEU A 108 -1.64 27.95 -49.87
N PRO A 109 -1.46 28.83 -50.87
CA PRO A 109 -0.51 29.95 -50.80
C PRO A 109 -0.78 31.01 -49.71
N ARG A 110 -1.99 31.01 -49.12
CA ARG A 110 -2.35 31.90 -48.00
C ARG A 110 -1.87 31.40 -46.63
N ILE A 111 -1.51 30.12 -46.49
CA ILE A 111 -1.12 29.50 -45.22
C ILE A 111 0.41 29.52 -45.07
N LYS A 112 0.90 30.10 -43.97
CA LYS A 112 2.33 30.10 -43.64
C LYS A 112 2.72 28.72 -43.11
N TYR A 113 3.69 28.05 -43.76
CA TYR A 113 4.14 26.70 -43.43
C TYR A 113 4.49 26.48 -41.94
N TRP A 114 4.99 27.50 -41.24
CA TRP A 114 5.29 27.38 -39.81
C TRP A 114 4.05 27.05 -38.95
N ARG A 115 2.84 27.45 -39.36
CA ARG A 115 1.61 27.10 -38.62
C ARG A 115 1.29 25.61 -38.69
N PHE A 116 1.50 25.01 -39.86
CA PHE A 116 1.35 23.57 -40.04
C PHE A 116 2.36 22.81 -39.16
N VAL A 117 3.64 23.21 -39.20
CA VAL A 117 4.69 22.64 -38.33
C VAL A 117 4.35 22.82 -36.84
N SER A 118 3.94 24.03 -36.43
CA SER A 118 3.55 24.32 -35.05
C SER A 118 2.38 23.47 -34.57
N SER A 119 1.35 23.25 -35.41
CA SER A 119 0.23 22.38 -35.07
C SER A 119 0.60 20.90 -34.96
N ALA A 120 1.58 20.44 -35.74
CA ALA A 120 2.04 19.05 -35.68
C ALA A 120 3.02 18.80 -34.52
N VAL A 121 3.89 19.77 -34.20
CA VAL A 121 4.70 19.77 -32.97
C VAL A 121 3.79 19.75 -31.74
N LEU A 122 2.68 20.50 -31.76
CA LEU A 122 1.68 20.51 -30.70
C LEU A 122 1.00 19.14 -30.51
N ARG A 123 0.61 18.46 -31.60
CA ARG A 123 0.08 17.07 -31.52
C ARG A 123 1.14 16.10 -30.98
N LEU A 124 2.38 16.20 -31.45
CA LEU A 124 3.52 15.40 -30.98
C LEU A 124 3.77 15.58 -29.47
N VAL A 125 3.68 16.80 -28.94
CA VAL A 125 3.83 17.07 -27.50
C VAL A 125 2.72 16.38 -26.71
N MET A 126 1.46 16.46 -27.15
CA MET A 126 0.36 15.73 -26.49
C MET A 126 0.55 14.21 -26.58
N GLY A 127 1.08 13.69 -27.69
CA GLY A 127 1.43 12.27 -27.86
C GLY A 127 2.47 11.80 -26.83
N TYR A 128 3.53 12.57 -26.58
CA TYR A 128 4.51 12.24 -25.53
C TYR A 128 3.94 12.36 -24.11
N VAL A 129 3.08 13.34 -23.82
CA VAL A 129 2.40 13.42 -22.51
C VAL A 129 1.44 12.24 -22.32
N PHE A 130 0.75 11.80 -23.37
CA PHE A 130 -0.06 10.59 -23.36
C PHE A 130 0.78 9.33 -23.10
N ILE A 131 1.93 9.16 -23.77
CA ILE A 131 2.80 8.00 -23.54
C ILE A 131 3.28 7.96 -22.08
N LEU A 132 3.63 9.10 -21.50
CA LEU A 132 4.03 9.17 -20.09
C LEU A 132 2.88 8.76 -19.15
N ASN A 133 1.65 9.24 -19.41
CA ASN A 133 0.46 8.80 -18.68
C ASN A 133 0.25 7.28 -18.82
N MET A 134 0.26 6.78 -20.06
CA MET A 134 0.03 5.36 -20.38
C MET A 134 1.08 4.47 -19.71
N PHE A 135 2.35 4.88 -19.70
CA PHE A 135 3.42 4.17 -18.98
C PHE A 135 3.18 4.11 -17.47
N LEU A 136 2.80 5.24 -16.83
CA LEU A 136 2.53 5.28 -15.39
C LEU A 136 1.32 4.41 -15.02
N VAL A 137 0.19 4.60 -15.71
CA VAL A 137 -1.02 3.77 -15.56
C VAL A 137 -0.71 2.29 -15.68
N VAL A 138 0.00 1.91 -16.76
CA VAL A 138 0.40 0.52 -16.99
C VAL A 138 1.29 0.02 -15.85
N ALA A 139 2.28 0.80 -15.40
CA ALA A 139 3.17 0.41 -14.29
C ALA A 139 2.45 0.31 -12.94
N GLN A 140 1.39 1.09 -12.73
CA GLN A 140 0.59 1.19 -11.50
C GLN A 140 -0.53 0.13 -11.41
N GLY A 141 -1.00 -0.38 -12.55
CA GLY A 141 -2.13 -1.30 -12.60
C GLY A 141 -1.91 -2.60 -11.81
N THR A 142 -2.80 -2.87 -10.85
CA THR A 142 -2.83 -4.08 -10.02
C THR A 142 -3.58 -5.24 -10.67
N GLY A 143 -4.60 -4.96 -11.47
CA GLY A 143 -5.42 -5.95 -12.17
C GLY A 143 -5.39 -5.80 -13.69
N VAL A 144 -5.62 -6.91 -14.39
CA VAL A 144 -5.56 -6.98 -15.86
C VAL A 144 -6.65 -6.12 -16.53
N LEU A 145 -7.86 -6.12 -15.97
CA LEU A 145 -8.97 -5.34 -16.54
C LEU A 145 -8.78 -3.85 -16.34
N ASP A 146 -8.27 -3.45 -15.19
CA ASP A 146 -8.11 -2.05 -14.78
C ASP A 146 -7.08 -1.35 -15.69
N ILE A 147 -5.95 -2.01 -15.98
CA ILE A 147 -4.97 -1.59 -17.00
C ILE A 147 -5.66 -1.31 -18.35
N PHE A 148 -6.55 -2.20 -18.81
CA PHE A 148 -7.25 -1.98 -20.08
C PHE A 148 -8.30 -0.87 -20.00
N TYR A 149 -9.02 -0.71 -18.89
CA TYR A 149 -9.98 0.38 -18.71
C TYR A 149 -9.30 1.75 -18.67
N ASP A 150 -8.17 1.89 -17.98
CA ASP A 150 -7.44 3.14 -17.90
C ASP A 150 -6.74 3.50 -19.22
N VAL A 151 -6.18 2.51 -19.94
CA VAL A 151 -5.68 2.71 -21.31
C VAL A 151 -6.80 3.16 -22.25
N LEU A 152 -8.00 2.57 -22.16
CA LEU A 152 -9.16 3.01 -22.94
C LEU A 152 -9.63 4.42 -22.55
N ALA A 153 -9.57 4.79 -21.27
CA ALA A 153 -9.91 6.12 -20.79
C ALA A 153 -8.92 7.18 -21.30
N LEU A 154 -7.61 6.88 -21.30
CA LEU A 154 -6.58 7.73 -21.91
C LEU A 154 -6.75 7.84 -23.43
N GLN A 155 -7.08 6.74 -24.13
CA GLN A 155 -7.38 6.78 -25.57
C GLN A 155 -8.61 7.65 -25.87
N PHE A 156 -9.65 7.61 -25.04
CA PHE A 156 -10.81 8.49 -25.20
C PHE A 156 -10.43 9.98 -25.19
N LEU A 157 -9.48 10.41 -24.33
CA LEU A 157 -8.99 11.80 -24.28
C LEU A 157 -8.35 12.27 -25.60
N GLN A 158 -7.75 11.36 -26.38
CA GLN A 158 -7.21 11.65 -27.70
C GLN A 158 -8.35 11.83 -28.73
N VAL A 159 -9.34 10.93 -28.69
CA VAL A 159 -10.48 10.91 -29.63
C VAL A 159 -11.42 12.13 -29.47
N ILE A 160 -11.34 12.88 -28.36
CA ILE A 160 -12.05 14.16 -28.15
C ILE A 160 -11.81 15.15 -29.31
N ASP A 161 -10.58 15.24 -29.83
CA ASP A 161 -10.20 16.14 -30.93
C ASP A 161 -10.94 15.81 -32.24
N ASP A 162 -11.07 14.52 -32.54
CA ASP A 162 -11.76 14.02 -33.73
C ASP A 162 -13.30 14.10 -33.57
N ILE A 163 -13.82 13.81 -32.37
CA ILE A 163 -15.24 14.00 -32.02
C ILE A 163 -15.64 15.47 -32.14
N ALA A 164 -14.82 16.39 -31.61
CA ALA A 164 -15.03 17.82 -31.68
C ALA A 164 -15.10 18.31 -33.13
N PHE A 165 -14.25 17.80 -34.03
CA PHE A 165 -14.32 18.11 -35.45
C PHE A 165 -15.58 17.51 -36.13
N ARG A 166 -15.98 16.28 -35.79
CA ARG A 166 -17.19 15.64 -36.32
C ARG A 166 -18.47 16.39 -35.91
N LEU A 167 -18.60 16.78 -34.64
CA LEU A 167 -19.72 17.58 -34.13
C LEU A 167 -19.78 18.99 -34.78
N ALA A 168 -18.61 19.62 -34.95
CA ALA A 168 -18.48 20.85 -35.72
C ALA A 168 -18.99 20.70 -37.17
N LYS A 169 -18.63 19.60 -37.84
CA LYS A 169 -19.03 19.27 -39.22
C LYS A 169 -20.54 19.02 -39.37
N ILE A 170 -21.19 18.46 -38.36
CA ILE A 170 -22.64 18.23 -38.32
C ILE A 170 -23.42 19.54 -38.11
N SER A 171 -22.79 20.56 -37.51
CA SER A 171 -23.29 21.93 -37.19
C SER A 171 -23.70 22.18 -35.74
N THR A 172 -23.37 21.30 -34.81
CA THR A 172 -23.74 21.43 -33.39
C THR A 172 -23.30 22.76 -32.79
N PHE A 173 -22.08 23.20 -33.10
CA PHE A 173 -21.51 24.49 -32.66
C PHE A 173 -21.73 25.63 -33.68
N GLY A 174 -22.79 25.53 -34.50
CA GLY A 174 -23.27 26.61 -35.37
C GLY A 174 -22.64 26.73 -36.75
N LYS A 175 -23.30 27.52 -37.61
CA LYS A 175 -23.05 27.61 -39.06
C LYS A 175 -21.62 28.04 -39.44
N ARG A 176 -20.99 28.92 -38.64
CA ARG A 176 -19.60 29.40 -38.88
C ARG A 176 -18.58 28.28 -38.77
N LEU A 177 -18.73 27.40 -37.78
CA LEU A 177 -17.83 26.26 -37.58
C LEU A 177 -18.10 25.15 -38.61
N LYS A 178 -19.39 24.87 -38.90
CA LYS A 178 -19.79 23.97 -39.99
C LYS A 178 -19.16 24.37 -41.33
N TRP A 179 -19.10 25.66 -41.63
CA TRP A 179 -18.50 26.15 -42.87
C TRP A 179 -16.97 25.93 -42.90
N ALA A 180 -16.28 26.14 -41.78
CA ALA A 180 -14.84 25.88 -41.66
C ALA A 180 -14.49 24.41 -41.92
N THR A 181 -15.12 23.47 -41.20
CA THR A 181 -14.86 22.02 -41.33
C THR A 181 -15.26 21.43 -42.67
N ASN A 182 -16.17 22.08 -43.42
CA ASN A 182 -16.59 21.65 -44.77
C ASN A 182 -15.92 22.48 -45.90
N LYS A 183 -14.86 23.24 -45.61
CA LYS A 183 -14.03 23.84 -46.66
C LYS A 183 -13.40 22.76 -47.53
N LYS A 184 -13.34 23.00 -48.84
CA LYS A 184 -12.67 22.10 -49.81
C LYS A 184 -11.19 21.80 -49.50
N ILE A 185 -10.57 22.56 -48.59
CA ILE A 185 -9.21 22.36 -48.07
C ILE A 185 -8.97 20.95 -47.49
N PHE A 186 -9.99 20.34 -46.88
CA PHE A 186 -9.95 18.98 -46.33
C PHE A 186 -10.06 17.89 -47.41
N LEU A 187 -10.43 18.27 -48.63
CA LEU A 187 -10.53 17.42 -49.82
C LEU A 187 -9.44 17.75 -50.84
N LEU A 188 -8.40 18.51 -50.45
CA LEU A 188 -7.24 18.75 -51.31
C LEU A 188 -6.23 17.62 -51.14
N GLU A 189 -5.98 16.91 -52.24
CA GLU A 189 -4.90 15.94 -52.35
C GLU A 189 -3.55 16.67 -52.39
N PHE A 190 -2.55 16.20 -51.63
CA PHE A 190 -1.20 16.77 -51.63
C PHE A 190 -0.22 15.90 -52.41
N ASP A 191 0.64 16.54 -53.22
CA ASP A 191 1.73 15.88 -53.92
C ASP A 191 2.65 15.13 -52.92
N ARG A 192 2.79 13.82 -53.13
CA ARG A 192 3.71 12.94 -52.40
C ARG A 192 5.15 13.43 -52.53
N MET A 193 5.94 13.31 -51.46
CA MET A 193 7.39 13.52 -51.55
C MET A 193 8.06 12.53 -52.52
N PRO A 194 9.19 12.93 -53.16
CA PRO A 194 9.96 12.03 -54.02
C PRO A 194 10.44 10.80 -53.23
N PHE A 195 10.48 9.65 -53.90
CA PHE A 195 10.69 8.34 -53.27
C PHE A 195 11.99 8.26 -52.45
N SER A 196 13.07 8.89 -52.92
CA SER A 196 14.36 8.98 -52.21
C SER A 196 14.25 9.68 -50.84
N SER A 197 13.41 10.72 -50.72
CA SER A 197 13.12 11.39 -49.45
C SER A 197 12.14 10.58 -48.59
N ARG A 198 11.11 9.97 -49.21
CA ARG A 198 10.19 9.05 -48.49
C ARG A 198 10.94 7.91 -47.81
N LYS A 199 11.92 7.28 -48.48
CA LYS A 199 12.72 6.18 -47.92
C LYS A 199 13.53 6.61 -46.70
N LYS A 200 14.23 7.75 -46.76
CA LYS A 200 15.02 8.27 -45.62
C LYS A 200 14.15 8.60 -44.41
N MET A 201 13.02 9.28 -44.60
CA MET A 201 12.13 9.64 -43.49
C MET A 201 11.40 8.43 -42.91
N SER A 202 11.02 7.43 -43.72
CA SER A 202 10.45 6.18 -43.22
C SER A 202 11.42 5.39 -42.34
N VAL A 203 12.72 5.37 -42.68
CA VAL A 203 13.75 4.76 -41.81
C VAL A 203 13.90 5.54 -40.50
N PHE A 204 13.90 6.88 -40.53
CA PHE A 204 13.90 7.71 -39.32
C PHE A 204 12.69 7.44 -38.43
N LEU A 205 11.48 7.41 -38.99
CA LEU A 205 10.26 7.15 -38.22
C LEU A 205 10.24 5.75 -37.58
N LYS A 206 10.67 4.72 -38.32
CA LYS A 206 10.85 3.37 -37.77
C LYS A 206 11.88 3.35 -36.64
N SER A 207 13.00 4.07 -36.80
CA SER A 207 14.02 4.19 -35.75
C SER A 207 13.50 4.90 -34.50
N LEU A 208 12.65 5.92 -34.64
CA LEU A 208 12.07 6.66 -33.52
C LEU A 208 11.01 5.84 -32.78
N TYR A 209 10.14 5.13 -33.51
CA TYR A 209 9.18 4.20 -32.91
C TYR A 209 9.89 3.08 -32.13
N VAL A 210 10.93 2.47 -32.72
CA VAL A 210 11.75 1.46 -32.02
C VAL A 210 12.44 2.06 -30.79
N LEU A 211 12.90 3.32 -30.84
CA LEU A 211 13.53 3.99 -29.68
C LEU A 211 12.52 4.24 -28.55
N ASN A 212 11.34 4.77 -28.86
CA ASN A 212 10.27 4.99 -27.88
C ASN A 212 9.84 3.66 -27.23
N LEU A 213 9.57 2.63 -28.03
CA LEU A 213 9.19 1.29 -27.55
C LEU A 213 10.31 0.67 -26.69
N SER A 214 11.57 0.79 -27.10
CA SER A 214 12.72 0.31 -26.32
C SER A 214 12.84 1.04 -24.97
N SER A 215 12.55 2.34 -24.94
CA SER A 215 12.56 3.13 -23.70
C SER A 215 11.44 2.72 -22.75
N MET A 216 10.22 2.46 -23.27
CA MET A 216 9.08 2.02 -22.46
C MET A 216 9.28 0.59 -21.94
N VAL A 217 9.76 -0.32 -22.78
CA VAL A 217 10.08 -1.71 -22.39
C VAL A 217 11.24 -1.76 -21.39
N GLY A 218 12.27 -0.91 -21.57
CA GLY A 218 13.35 -0.75 -20.59
C GLY A 218 12.87 -0.20 -19.25
N GLY A 219 11.94 0.77 -19.28
CA GLY A 219 11.26 1.28 -18.09
C GLY A 219 10.46 0.20 -17.36
N MET A 220 9.63 -0.58 -18.07
CA MET A 220 8.87 -1.67 -17.46
C MET A 220 9.74 -2.84 -16.99
N PHE A 221 10.89 -3.09 -17.62
CA PHE A 221 11.88 -4.04 -17.12
C PHE A 221 12.48 -3.58 -15.79
N TRP A 222 12.81 -2.29 -15.66
CA TRP A 222 13.27 -1.71 -14.39
C TRP A 222 12.17 -1.75 -13.31
N VAL A 223 10.92 -1.41 -13.65
CA VAL A 223 9.75 -1.56 -12.75
C VAL A 223 9.60 -3.01 -12.29
N THR A 224 9.63 -3.98 -13.22
CA THR A 224 9.54 -5.42 -12.92
C THR A 224 10.67 -5.87 -11.99
N TYR A 225 11.90 -5.39 -12.23
CA TYR A 225 13.05 -5.68 -11.37
C TYR A 225 12.88 -5.14 -9.94
N GLN A 226 12.36 -3.92 -9.79
CA GLN A 226 12.09 -3.30 -8.48
C GLN A 226 10.96 -4.00 -7.72
N GLN A 227 9.93 -4.47 -8.43
CA GLN A 227 8.89 -5.32 -7.86
C GLN A 227 9.43 -6.69 -7.41
N MET A 228 10.37 -7.28 -8.15
CA MET A 228 10.95 -8.60 -7.86
C MET A 228 12.07 -8.59 -6.82
N SER A 229 12.80 -7.48 -6.64
CA SER A 229 13.86 -7.33 -5.63
C SER A 229 13.32 -6.99 -4.23
N GLY A 230 12.00 -6.87 -4.10
CA GLY A 230 11.36 -6.37 -2.89
C GLY A 230 11.79 -4.94 -2.52
N SER A 231 12.34 -4.15 -3.42
CA SER A 231 12.83 -2.79 -3.10
C SER A 231 11.69 -1.81 -2.81
N LEU A 232 10.53 -2.01 -3.46
CA LEU A 232 9.32 -1.22 -3.25
C LEU A 232 8.53 -1.56 -1.96
N HIS A 233 9.02 -2.51 -1.16
CA HIS A 233 8.40 -2.87 0.12
C HIS A 233 8.95 -1.99 1.26
N CYS A 234 8.06 -1.53 2.15
CA CYS A 234 8.40 -0.72 3.33
C CYS A 234 9.43 -1.42 4.24
N ASN A 235 10.28 -0.64 4.91
CA ASN A 235 11.34 -1.14 5.80
C ASN A 235 10.80 -1.53 7.17
N SER A 236 9.66 -0.97 7.59
CA SER A 236 8.87 -1.43 8.73
C SER A 236 7.39 -1.58 8.38
N VAL A 237 6.75 -2.55 9.02
CA VAL A 237 5.30 -2.78 8.95
C VAL A 237 4.72 -2.98 10.35
N PHE A 238 3.59 -2.34 10.63
CA PHE A 238 2.80 -2.58 11.83
C PHE A 238 1.78 -3.69 11.55
N VAL A 239 1.79 -4.75 12.36
CA VAL A 239 0.99 -5.96 12.15
C VAL A 239 -0.05 -6.09 13.26
N THR A 240 -1.28 -6.46 12.89
CA THR A 240 -2.37 -6.76 13.82
C THR A 240 -3.03 -8.08 13.47
N PHE A 241 -2.86 -9.07 14.34
CA PHE A 241 -3.55 -10.34 14.36
C PHE A 241 -4.84 -10.27 15.20
N PRO A 242 -5.84 -11.13 14.90
CA PRO A 242 -7.04 -11.29 15.70
C PRO A 242 -6.77 -11.96 17.06
N GLU A 243 -7.81 -12.08 17.88
CA GLU A 243 -7.81 -12.82 19.16
C GLU A 243 -7.82 -14.35 19.02
N ASP A 244 -7.35 -14.89 17.89
CA ASP A 244 -7.30 -16.33 17.70
C ASP A 244 -6.38 -16.99 18.75
N VAL A 245 -6.77 -18.19 19.21
CA VAL A 245 -6.07 -18.93 20.27
C VAL A 245 -5.72 -20.33 19.79
N TRP A 246 -4.43 -20.66 19.83
CA TRP A 246 -3.91 -22.00 19.62
C TRP A 246 -3.58 -22.60 21.00
N GLN A 247 -4.36 -23.59 21.45
CA GLN A 247 -4.33 -24.07 22.84
C GLN A 247 -3.16 -25.03 23.13
N ASP A 248 -2.64 -25.71 22.10
CA ASP A 248 -1.55 -26.69 22.15
C ASP A 248 -0.41 -26.31 21.20
N ALA A 249 0.18 -25.12 21.37
CA ALA A 249 1.40 -24.76 20.65
C ALA A 249 2.61 -25.45 21.30
N LEU A 250 3.44 -26.13 20.51
CA LEU A 250 4.66 -26.77 21.00
C LEU A 250 5.79 -25.74 21.04
N VAL A 251 6.35 -25.51 22.22
CA VAL A 251 7.33 -24.43 22.44
C VAL A 251 8.66 -25.00 22.92
N GLU A 252 9.71 -24.77 22.13
CA GLU A 252 11.08 -25.16 22.44
C GLU A 252 11.72 -24.14 23.38
N THR A 253 11.90 -24.52 24.64
CA THR A 253 12.51 -23.70 25.69
C THR A 253 14.01 -23.44 25.44
N PRO A 254 14.65 -22.49 26.16
CA PRO A 254 16.09 -22.30 26.13
C PRO A 254 16.93 -23.52 26.59
N SER A 255 16.33 -24.50 27.29
CA SER A 255 16.96 -25.79 27.62
C SER A 255 16.84 -26.84 26.50
N GLY A 256 16.06 -26.57 25.44
CA GLY A 256 15.74 -27.53 24.38
C GLY A 256 14.58 -28.47 24.72
N GLU A 257 13.93 -28.28 25.86
CA GLU A 257 12.73 -29.03 26.27
C GLU A 257 11.49 -28.47 25.56
N ILE A 258 10.58 -29.34 25.10
CA ILE A 258 9.35 -28.94 24.41
C ILE A 258 8.19 -28.89 25.41
N GLU A 259 7.61 -27.71 25.58
CA GLU A 259 6.46 -27.46 26.45
C GLU A 259 5.19 -27.18 25.61
N HIS A 260 4.04 -27.73 26.01
CA HIS A 260 2.74 -27.30 25.47
C HIS A 260 2.34 -25.95 26.07
N LYS A 261 2.02 -24.96 25.24
CA LYS A 261 1.57 -23.64 25.68
C LYS A 261 0.37 -23.14 24.89
N VAL A 262 -0.48 -22.38 25.59
CA VAL A 262 -1.53 -21.55 24.99
C VAL A 262 -0.87 -20.34 24.32
N LEU A 263 -1.06 -20.20 23.02
CA LEU A 263 -0.65 -19.07 22.20
C LEU A 263 -1.88 -18.25 21.81
N MET A 264 -1.82 -16.93 22.00
CA MET A 264 -2.81 -15.98 21.46
C MET A 264 -2.11 -15.15 20.38
N TYR A 265 -2.65 -15.12 19.16
CA TYR A 265 -1.95 -14.50 18.01
C TYR A 265 -1.76 -13.00 18.18
N SER A 266 -2.71 -12.31 18.81
CA SER A 266 -2.63 -10.90 19.20
C SER A 266 -1.42 -10.53 20.07
N TYR A 267 -0.80 -11.48 20.78
CA TYR A 267 0.46 -11.24 21.52
C TYR A 267 1.63 -10.86 20.60
N PHE A 268 1.53 -11.09 19.29
CA PHE A 268 2.55 -10.73 18.30
C PHE A 268 2.26 -9.38 17.61
N ASN A 269 1.14 -8.71 17.93
CA ASN A 269 0.78 -7.40 17.37
C ASN A 269 1.88 -6.35 17.61
N GLY A 270 2.12 -5.45 16.65
CA GLY A 270 3.14 -4.41 16.74
C GLY A 270 4.04 -4.29 15.52
N VAL A 271 5.14 -3.55 15.66
CA VAL A 271 6.09 -3.28 14.56
C VAL A 271 6.99 -4.48 14.26
N TYR A 272 7.16 -4.77 12.97
CA TYR A 272 8.18 -5.66 12.41
C TYR A 272 9.08 -4.86 11.48
N LYS A 273 10.38 -5.19 11.42
CA LYS A 273 11.36 -4.54 10.54
C LYS A 273 12.03 -5.49 9.57
N ARG A 274 12.33 -4.97 8.38
CA ARG A 274 13.04 -5.65 7.31
C ARG A 274 14.43 -6.08 7.77
N ASN A 275 14.66 -7.39 7.80
CA ASN A 275 15.86 -8.04 8.31
C ASN A 275 16.39 -9.05 7.27
N GLY A 276 16.91 -8.52 6.16
CA GLY A 276 17.35 -9.32 5.01
C GLY A 276 16.21 -9.71 4.06
N THR A 277 16.42 -10.79 3.30
CA THR A 277 15.50 -11.28 2.27
C THR A 277 15.47 -12.80 2.19
N TYR A 278 14.32 -13.37 1.85
CA TYR A 278 14.10 -14.78 1.54
C TYR A 278 13.48 -14.89 0.14
N GLU A 279 14.03 -15.75 -0.72
CA GLU A 279 13.62 -15.91 -2.13
C GLU A 279 13.55 -14.62 -2.99
N GLY A 280 14.20 -13.54 -2.53
CA GLY A 280 14.22 -12.21 -3.17
C GLY A 280 13.27 -11.18 -2.55
N LEU A 281 12.35 -11.60 -1.69
CA LEU A 281 11.39 -10.73 -0.97
C LEU A 281 11.87 -10.47 0.47
N PRO A 282 11.44 -9.38 1.14
CA PRO A 282 11.92 -9.06 2.49
C PRO A 282 11.50 -10.10 3.53
N ILE A 283 12.37 -10.33 4.51
CA ILE A 283 11.99 -10.93 5.80
C ILE A 283 11.67 -9.79 6.75
N TYR A 284 10.56 -9.87 7.45
CA TYR A 284 10.17 -8.93 8.51
C TYR A 284 10.33 -9.62 9.87
N THR A 285 11.22 -9.12 10.73
CA THR A 285 11.41 -9.61 12.10
C THR A 285 10.75 -8.67 13.11
N GLU A 286 9.98 -9.25 14.02
CA GLU A 286 9.29 -8.58 15.11
C GLU A 286 10.23 -7.72 15.96
N GLN A 287 9.76 -6.56 16.42
CA GLN A 287 10.49 -5.66 17.30
C GLN A 287 9.93 -5.69 18.73
N SER A 288 10.75 -5.23 19.68
CA SER A 288 10.34 -4.98 21.07
C SER A 288 9.08 -4.12 21.12
N LYS A 289 8.11 -4.57 21.91
CA LYS A 289 6.84 -3.88 22.16
C LYS A 289 6.99 -2.60 22.98
N VAL A 290 8.21 -2.31 23.47
CA VAL A 290 8.52 -1.22 24.41
C VAL A 290 9.56 -0.23 23.85
N THR A 291 10.50 -0.67 23.02
CA THR A 291 11.50 0.23 22.38
C THR A 291 11.39 0.31 20.86
N GLY A 292 10.64 -0.58 20.21
CA GLY A 292 10.64 -0.71 18.76
C GLY A 292 12.00 -1.11 18.16
N GLU A 293 12.99 -1.49 18.97
CA GLU A 293 14.26 -2.08 18.51
C GLU A 293 14.16 -3.61 18.47
N SER A 294 15.13 -4.28 17.83
CA SER A 294 15.25 -5.74 17.98
C SER A 294 15.42 -6.12 19.46
N TYR A 295 14.71 -7.18 19.85
CA TYR A 295 14.93 -7.88 21.12
C TYR A 295 16.39 -8.32 21.27
N ARG A 296 16.87 -8.44 22.51
CA ARG A 296 18.25 -8.87 22.85
C ARG A 296 18.31 -10.31 23.35
N ILE A 297 17.31 -10.72 24.11
CA ILE A 297 17.18 -12.00 24.82
C ILE A 297 16.02 -12.80 24.23
N THR A 298 14.86 -12.15 24.09
CA THR A 298 13.68 -12.72 23.44
C THR A 298 13.96 -12.91 21.94
N THR A 299 13.53 -14.02 21.35
CA THR A 299 13.49 -14.15 19.87
C THR A 299 12.20 -13.54 19.36
N GLY A 300 12.29 -12.62 18.39
CA GLY A 300 11.11 -12.10 17.69
C GLY A 300 10.61 -13.06 16.61
N ALA A 301 9.31 -13.05 16.32
CA ALA A 301 8.72 -13.78 15.22
C ALA A 301 9.13 -13.21 13.85
N GLU A 302 8.96 -14.01 12.79
CA GLU A 302 9.24 -13.63 11.41
C GLU A 302 7.99 -13.69 10.54
N ILE A 303 7.86 -12.74 9.61
CA ILE A 303 6.93 -12.76 8.48
C ILE A 303 7.77 -12.73 7.20
N LYS A 304 7.61 -13.73 6.33
CA LYS A 304 8.33 -13.80 5.04
C LYS A 304 7.48 -14.49 3.99
N TYR A 305 7.73 -14.18 2.72
CA TYR A 305 7.02 -14.82 1.62
C TYR A 305 7.60 -16.20 1.33
N CYS A 306 6.74 -17.20 1.15
CA CYS A 306 7.11 -18.57 0.78
C CYS A 306 6.59 -18.85 -0.65
N LYS A 307 7.51 -19.03 -1.60
CA LYS A 307 7.17 -19.11 -3.03
C LYS A 307 6.47 -20.41 -3.43
N SER A 308 6.65 -21.49 -2.68
CA SER A 308 5.93 -22.75 -2.88
C SER A 308 4.45 -22.62 -2.55
N GLU A 309 4.10 -21.86 -1.50
CA GLU A 309 2.72 -21.59 -1.10
C GLU A 309 2.08 -20.45 -1.89
N GLY A 310 2.91 -19.54 -2.42
CA GLY A 310 2.44 -18.29 -3.02
C GLY A 310 1.95 -17.27 -1.98
N ALA A 311 2.39 -17.39 -0.73
CA ALA A 311 1.81 -16.69 0.42
C ALA A 311 2.86 -16.16 1.41
N TRP A 312 2.47 -15.15 2.19
CA TRP A 312 3.23 -14.70 3.37
C TRP A 312 2.97 -15.65 4.54
N VAL A 313 4.03 -16.24 5.08
CA VAL A 313 3.96 -17.16 6.23
C VAL A 313 4.43 -16.45 7.51
N PHE A 314 3.74 -16.73 8.61
CA PHE A 314 4.09 -16.29 9.96
C PHE A 314 4.78 -17.42 10.72
N MET A 315 5.98 -17.16 11.23
CA MET A 315 6.88 -18.17 11.80
C MET A 315 7.54 -17.70 13.09
N HIS A 316 7.93 -18.63 13.96
CA HIS A 316 8.84 -18.33 15.08
C HIS A 316 9.75 -19.53 15.36
N LYS A 317 11.05 -19.29 15.43
CA LYS A 317 12.09 -20.31 15.61
C LYS A 317 11.77 -21.36 16.69
N HIS A 318 11.18 -20.93 17.80
CA HIS A 318 10.92 -21.76 18.99
C HIS A 318 9.48 -22.27 19.09
N ILE A 319 8.65 -22.14 18.06
CA ILE A 319 7.23 -22.57 18.07
C ILE A 319 6.99 -23.55 16.91
N ARG A 320 6.52 -24.77 17.23
CA ARG A 320 6.33 -25.89 16.30
C ARG A 320 4.87 -26.38 16.29
N LYS A 321 4.46 -27.06 15.21
CA LYS A 321 3.14 -27.70 15.07
C LYS A 321 3.10 -29.18 15.41
N SER A 322 4.24 -29.86 15.31
CA SER A 322 4.42 -31.28 15.57
C SER A 322 5.72 -31.53 16.32
N ASN A 323 5.82 -32.69 16.98
CA ASN A 323 7.04 -33.18 17.65
C ASN A 323 7.97 -33.95 16.70
N GLU A 324 7.64 -34.05 15.41
CA GLU A 324 8.47 -34.75 14.44
C GLU A 324 9.61 -33.83 13.98
N ASP A 325 10.87 -34.24 14.18
CA ASP A 325 12.08 -33.51 13.73
C ASP A 325 12.30 -33.61 12.20
N ASP A 326 11.20 -33.62 11.43
CA ASP A 326 11.22 -33.41 10.00
C ASP A 326 11.60 -31.96 9.74
N ASN A 327 12.90 -31.73 9.52
CA ASN A 327 13.51 -30.41 9.34
C ASN A 327 12.94 -29.61 8.16
N THR A 328 12.08 -30.22 7.34
CA THR A 328 11.31 -29.56 6.29
C THR A 328 10.05 -28.84 6.81
N GLN A 329 9.46 -29.30 7.91
CA GLN A 329 8.21 -28.77 8.50
C GLN A 329 8.45 -27.60 9.48
N LEU A 330 9.47 -26.78 9.23
CA LEU A 330 9.93 -25.74 10.14
C LEU A 330 8.84 -24.69 10.46
N SER A 331 8.43 -24.63 11.72
CA SER A 331 7.90 -23.47 12.46
C SER A 331 6.81 -22.58 11.82
N MET A 332 6.02 -23.08 10.86
CA MET A 332 4.90 -22.33 10.27
C MET A 332 3.69 -22.26 11.23
N ILE A 333 3.58 -21.16 11.98
CA ILE A 333 2.50 -20.92 12.94
C ILE A 333 1.18 -20.73 12.18
N PHE A 334 1.14 -19.88 11.14
CA PHE A 334 -0.07 -19.62 10.35
C PHE A 334 -0.02 -20.28 8.96
N SER A 335 -0.90 -21.27 8.72
CA SER A 335 -0.81 -22.20 7.58
C SER A 335 -2.04 -23.13 7.47
N PRO A 336 -2.92 -23.02 6.44
CA PRO A 336 -4.16 -23.81 6.32
C PRO A 336 -4.23 -24.82 5.15
N SER A 337 -4.86 -25.97 5.36
CA SER A 337 -4.94 -27.05 4.34
C SER A 337 -6.07 -26.91 3.31
N LEU A 338 -5.94 -27.62 2.18
CA LEU A 338 -6.86 -27.57 1.03
C LEU A 338 -7.60 -28.90 0.80
N ASP A 339 -8.93 -28.90 0.87
CA ASP A 339 -9.79 -30.00 0.42
C ASP A 339 -9.97 -29.96 -1.12
N ARG A 340 -9.50 -31.00 -1.85
CA ARG A 340 -9.51 -31.03 -3.33
C ARG A 340 -10.94 -31.08 -3.89
N GLY A 341 -11.55 -29.92 -4.14
CA GLY A 341 -12.93 -29.81 -4.62
C GLY A 341 -13.18 -28.82 -5.76
N GLN A 342 -12.91 -27.52 -5.56
CA GLN A 342 -13.38 -26.47 -6.46
C GLN A 342 -12.31 -25.42 -6.78
N TYR A 343 -12.09 -25.18 -8.07
CA TYR A 343 -11.29 -24.06 -8.56
C TYR A 343 -12.15 -22.81 -8.68
N GLY A 344 -11.95 -21.85 -7.77
CA GLY A 344 -12.35 -20.46 -7.95
C GLY A 344 -11.09 -19.59 -7.88
N GLN A 345 -10.78 -18.85 -8.95
CA GLN A 345 -9.71 -17.84 -8.89
C GLN A 345 -10.19 -16.67 -8.04
N VAL A 346 -9.45 -16.34 -6.98
CA VAL A 346 -9.61 -15.10 -6.23
C VAL A 346 -8.27 -14.38 -6.25
N SER A 347 -8.15 -13.36 -7.11
CA SER A 347 -6.95 -12.53 -7.20
C SER A 347 -6.74 -11.73 -5.92
N LEU A 348 -5.49 -11.62 -5.49
CA LEU A 348 -5.15 -11.29 -4.10
C LEU A 348 -4.75 -9.81 -3.90
N VAL A 349 -5.55 -8.88 -4.45
CA VAL A 349 -5.40 -7.44 -4.22
C VAL A 349 -6.78 -6.80 -4.02
N SER A 350 -7.34 -6.94 -2.82
CA SER A 350 -8.54 -6.20 -2.39
C SER A 350 -8.15 -4.85 -1.77
N VAL A 351 -7.64 -3.94 -2.60
CA VAL A 351 -7.57 -2.52 -2.22
C VAL A 351 -9.00 -2.00 -2.10
N PHE A 352 -9.44 -1.69 -0.88
CA PHE A 352 -10.69 -0.97 -0.66
C PHE A 352 -10.49 0.50 -1.00
N GLU A 353 -10.76 0.88 -2.26
CA GLU A 353 -10.83 2.28 -2.68
C GLU A 353 -11.95 3.02 -1.94
N PHE A 354 -11.59 3.81 -0.94
CA PHE A 354 -12.46 4.85 -0.39
C PHE A 354 -12.20 6.15 -1.16
N PRO A 355 -13.14 6.60 -2.03
CA PRO A 355 -12.94 7.84 -2.77
C PRO A 355 -12.79 9.03 -1.81
N ASN A 356 -11.69 9.77 -1.97
CA ASN A 356 -11.30 10.99 -1.25
C ASN A 356 -10.58 10.86 0.11
N LYS A 357 -10.05 9.70 0.53
CA LYS A 357 -9.01 9.65 1.58
C LYS A 357 -7.94 8.58 1.33
N THR A 358 -6.71 9.02 1.11
CA THR A 358 -5.50 8.20 0.87
C THR A 358 -4.93 7.55 2.14
N PHE A 359 -5.78 6.88 2.92
CA PHE A 359 -5.31 5.91 3.90
C PHE A 359 -4.79 4.67 3.17
N PHE A 360 -3.49 4.40 3.23
CA PHE A 360 -2.95 3.07 2.88
C PHE A 360 -3.22 2.06 4.01
N SER A 361 -4.46 2.07 4.53
CA SER A 361 -4.98 1.18 5.56
C SER A 361 -5.34 -0.17 4.91
N GLY A 362 -4.31 -0.87 4.42
CA GLY A 362 -4.42 -2.23 3.91
C GLY A 362 -4.79 -3.22 5.02
N SER A 363 -6.08 -3.27 5.39
CA SER A 363 -6.64 -4.47 5.98
C SER A 363 -6.60 -5.56 4.91
N VAL A 364 -5.49 -6.30 4.86
CA VAL A 364 -5.28 -7.36 3.87
C VAL A 364 -6.23 -8.50 4.23
N THR A 365 -7.48 -8.37 3.78
CA THR A 365 -8.53 -9.37 3.94
C THR A 365 -8.26 -10.46 2.91
N LEU A 366 -7.17 -11.19 3.15
CA LEU A 366 -6.75 -12.32 2.34
C LEU A 366 -7.93 -13.31 2.26
N PRO A 367 -8.32 -13.77 1.05
CA PRO A 367 -9.32 -14.81 0.92
C PRO A 367 -8.88 -16.07 1.66
N PRO A 368 -9.80 -16.97 2.06
CA PRO A 368 -9.46 -18.17 2.83
C PRO A 368 -8.25 -18.88 2.22
N PHE A 369 -7.13 -18.80 2.95
CA PHE A 369 -5.80 -18.99 2.41
C PHE A 369 -5.55 -20.47 2.03
N LEU A 370 -4.46 -20.71 1.31
CA LEU A 370 -4.05 -22.03 0.83
C LEU A 370 -2.68 -22.43 1.41
N LEU A 371 -2.42 -23.73 1.49
CA LEU A 371 -1.11 -24.28 1.83
C LEU A 371 -0.97 -25.74 1.37
N SER A 372 0.23 -26.13 0.91
CA SER A 372 1.17 -26.90 1.75
C SER A 372 2.25 -27.61 0.95
N CYS A 373 3.51 -27.25 1.25
CA CYS A 373 4.72 -28.03 1.01
C CYS A 373 4.80 -29.28 1.93
N GLY A 374 3.70 -30.02 2.08
CA GLY A 374 3.59 -31.24 2.90
C GLY A 374 2.14 -31.62 3.15
N ALA A 375 1.72 -32.84 2.76
CA ALA A 375 0.30 -33.19 2.76
C ALA A 375 -0.25 -33.48 4.18
N GLY A 376 -1.12 -32.60 4.69
CA GLY A 376 -1.84 -32.78 5.95
C GLY A 376 -3.07 -31.87 6.05
N SER A 377 -4.16 -32.33 6.69
CA SER A 377 -5.45 -31.64 6.71
C SER A 377 -5.82 -31.06 8.08
N SER A 378 -6.12 -29.75 8.10
CA SER A 378 -6.73 -29.02 9.23
C SER A 378 -7.37 -27.69 8.76
N LYS A 379 -8.39 -27.23 9.50
CA LYS A 379 -9.13 -25.99 9.25
C LYS A 379 -8.88 -24.96 10.36
N GLN A 380 -8.45 -23.75 9.98
CA GLN A 380 -9.22 -22.52 10.22
C GLN A 380 -8.61 -21.32 9.47
N SER A 381 -9.40 -20.25 9.36
CA SER A 381 -9.04 -19.01 8.65
C SER A 381 -8.95 -17.85 9.64
N GLY A 382 -7.85 -17.11 9.59
CA GLY A 382 -7.66 -15.83 10.27
C GLY A 382 -6.85 -14.91 9.37
N SER A 383 -7.21 -13.63 9.32
CA SER A 383 -6.52 -12.60 8.54
C SER A 383 -5.83 -11.62 9.48
N PHE A 384 -4.59 -11.26 9.18
CA PHE A 384 -3.89 -10.16 9.84
C PHE A 384 -3.89 -8.93 8.91
N SER A 385 -3.99 -7.73 9.48
CA SER A 385 -3.68 -6.50 8.75
C SER A 385 -2.21 -6.15 8.92
N ALA A 386 -1.56 -5.72 7.85
CA ALA A 386 -0.19 -5.21 7.87
C ALA A 386 -0.16 -3.85 7.16
N LEU A 387 0.19 -2.81 7.91
CA LEU A 387 0.30 -1.43 7.44
C LEU A 387 1.78 -1.03 7.40
N CYS A 388 2.18 -0.08 6.56
CA CYS A 388 3.53 0.47 6.65
C CYS A 388 3.65 1.38 7.88
N ASP A 389 4.69 1.14 8.68
CA ASP A 389 5.02 1.91 9.90
C ASP A 389 5.82 3.19 9.57
N GLU A 390 6.21 3.35 8.30
CA GLU A 390 6.79 4.59 7.76
C GLU A 390 5.71 5.58 7.29
N CYS A 391 5.88 6.86 7.63
CA CYS A 391 5.05 7.95 7.12
C CYS A 391 5.67 8.70 5.93
N SER A 392 4.83 9.43 5.21
CA SER A 392 5.17 10.38 4.15
C SER A 392 4.56 11.76 4.34
N ASP A 393 3.44 11.87 5.06
CA ASP A 393 2.66 13.10 5.18
C ASP A 393 2.07 13.28 6.60
N ILE A 394 1.25 14.31 6.81
CA ILE A 394 0.58 14.56 8.09
C ILE A 394 -0.72 13.74 8.28
N SER A 395 -1.32 13.19 7.23
CA SER A 395 -2.56 12.40 7.35
C SER A 395 -2.30 11.01 7.94
N GLN A 396 -1.17 10.40 7.57
CA GLN A 396 -0.66 9.16 8.18
C GLN A 396 -0.20 9.36 9.63
N CYS A 397 0.02 10.61 10.05
CA CYS A 397 0.22 11.00 11.45
C CYS A 397 -1.08 11.50 12.12
N ASN A 398 -2.24 11.03 11.63
CA ASN A 398 -3.60 11.33 12.09
C ASN A 398 -3.95 12.83 12.21
N PHE A 399 -3.22 13.70 11.49
CA PHE A 399 -3.26 15.16 11.65
C PHE A 399 -2.96 15.64 13.10
N HIS A 400 -2.25 14.81 13.87
CA HIS A 400 -1.86 15.05 15.27
C HIS A 400 -0.34 15.03 15.48
N GLY A 401 0.43 14.70 14.42
CA GLY A 401 1.87 14.87 14.34
C GLY A 401 2.36 15.39 13.00
N GLN A 402 3.67 15.56 12.90
CA GLN A 402 4.39 15.81 11.65
C GLN A 402 5.22 14.59 11.29
N CYS A 403 5.24 14.23 10.00
CA CYS A 403 6.16 13.22 9.52
C CYS A 403 7.58 13.80 9.40
N MET A 404 8.54 13.20 10.08
CA MET A 404 9.96 13.55 10.01
C MET A 404 10.79 12.27 9.82
N ASN A 405 11.58 12.21 8.74
CA ASN A 405 12.46 11.06 8.43
C ASN A 405 11.73 9.70 8.44
N GLY A 406 10.51 9.66 7.90
CA GLY A 406 9.68 8.46 7.86
C GLY A 406 8.97 8.12 9.17
N LYS A 407 9.06 8.93 10.22
CA LYS A 407 8.38 8.70 11.51
C LYS A 407 7.45 9.85 11.90
N CYS A 408 6.29 9.53 12.48
CA CYS A 408 5.43 10.54 13.05
C CYS A 408 6.00 11.06 14.38
N ILE A 409 6.05 12.37 14.51
CA ILE A 409 6.40 13.06 15.75
C ILE A 409 5.20 13.91 16.14
N CYS A 410 4.55 13.54 17.25
CA CYS A 410 3.31 14.18 17.69
C CYS A 410 3.59 15.62 18.13
N THR A 411 2.86 16.58 17.55
CA THR A 411 3.10 18.02 17.76
C THR A 411 2.26 18.60 18.90
N ASN A 412 1.51 17.74 19.59
CA ASN A 412 0.52 18.10 20.58
C ASN A 412 0.55 17.05 21.70
N ASP A 413 0.92 17.47 22.91
CA ASP A 413 1.02 16.63 24.12
C ASP A 413 -0.27 15.86 24.50
N LYS A 414 -1.37 16.13 23.81
CA LYS A 414 -2.64 15.40 23.89
C LYS A 414 -2.68 14.10 23.08
N TYR A 415 -1.62 13.75 22.33
CA TYR A 415 -1.58 12.57 21.47
C TYR A 415 -0.25 11.81 21.52
N PHE A 416 -0.32 10.49 21.36
CA PHE A 416 0.81 9.55 21.34
C PHE A 416 0.50 8.35 20.41
N GLY A 417 1.41 7.37 20.37
CA GLY A 417 1.37 6.23 19.44
C GLY A 417 2.27 6.44 18.22
N ASN A 418 2.57 5.39 17.46
CA ASN A 418 3.53 5.45 16.33
C ASN A 418 3.01 6.31 15.17
N HIS A 419 1.69 6.53 15.10
CA HIS A 419 1.02 7.38 14.10
C HIS A 419 0.27 8.57 14.75
N CYS A 420 0.54 8.89 16.02
CA CYS A 420 -0.18 9.90 16.80
C CYS A 420 -1.71 9.68 16.87
N GLU A 421 -2.13 8.44 16.74
CA GLU A 421 -3.50 7.95 16.63
C GLU A 421 -4.23 7.93 18.00
N HIS A 422 -3.49 7.96 19.10
CA HIS A 422 -4.02 7.75 20.43
C HIS A 422 -4.07 9.02 21.25
N LYS A 423 -5.22 9.32 21.86
CA LYS A 423 -5.35 10.41 22.84
C LYS A 423 -4.58 10.08 24.10
N MET A 424 -3.89 11.08 24.65
CA MET A 424 -3.13 10.97 25.89
C MET A 424 -4.02 10.41 27.02
N PRO A 425 -3.61 9.32 27.69
CA PRO A 425 -4.39 8.67 28.74
C PRO A 425 -4.47 9.49 30.02
N CYS A 426 -5.44 9.15 30.87
CA CYS A 426 -5.55 9.66 32.25
C CYS A 426 -4.28 9.34 33.05
N ARG A 427 -3.89 10.23 33.97
CA ARG A 427 -2.65 10.05 34.75
C ARG A 427 -2.84 9.04 35.88
N LYS A 428 -4.05 8.95 36.40
CA LYS A 428 -4.49 7.89 37.28
C LYS A 428 -5.80 7.30 36.79
N LEU A 429 -6.04 6.06 37.19
CA LEU A 429 -7.32 5.38 37.06
C LEU A 429 -7.82 5.04 38.46
N ARG A 430 -9.14 5.12 38.63
CA ARG A 430 -9.85 4.59 39.80
C ARG A 430 -10.75 3.47 39.32
N GLY A 431 -10.67 2.31 39.95
CA GLY A 431 -11.56 1.17 39.68
C GLY A 431 -12.78 1.17 40.59
N ASP A 432 -13.85 0.50 40.18
CA ASP A 432 -15.12 0.39 40.94
C ASP A 432 -14.94 -0.12 42.38
N LEU A 433 -13.87 -0.87 42.65
CA LEU A 433 -13.55 -1.41 43.99
C LEU A 433 -12.67 -0.45 44.83
N GLY A 434 -12.56 0.81 44.42
CA GLY A 434 -11.79 1.86 45.09
C GLY A 434 -10.28 1.75 44.86
N ASP A 435 -9.87 1.06 43.80
CA ASP A 435 -8.47 0.78 43.50
C ASP A 435 -7.82 1.80 42.59
N ILE A 436 -6.67 2.33 43.04
CA ILE A 436 -5.97 3.44 42.39
C ILE A 436 -4.75 2.90 41.63
N TRP A 437 -4.63 3.32 40.38
CA TRP A 437 -3.52 2.98 39.48
C TRP A 437 -2.92 4.25 38.92
N SER A 438 -1.59 4.41 39.00
CA SER A 438 -0.88 5.53 38.36
C SER A 438 -0.23 5.10 37.05
N ILE A 439 -0.24 5.97 36.06
CA ILE A 439 0.47 5.75 34.80
C ILE A 439 1.98 5.65 35.06
N ARG A 440 2.65 4.63 34.53
CA ARG A 440 4.08 4.46 34.76
C ARG A 440 4.89 5.38 33.85
N THR A 441 5.50 6.39 34.44
CA THR A 441 6.65 7.08 33.86
C THR A 441 7.97 6.46 34.31
N PHE A 442 8.95 6.39 33.42
CA PHE A 442 10.35 6.09 33.72
C PHE A 442 10.96 7.25 34.54
N ASP A 443 11.31 7.04 35.81
CA ASP A 443 11.90 8.08 36.66
C ASP A 443 12.93 7.56 37.69
N ALA A 444 13.77 8.44 38.26
CA ALA A 444 15.04 8.08 38.91
C ALA A 444 15.02 8.13 40.46
N LEU A 445 15.66 7.20 41.18
CA LEU A 445 16.13 5.87 40.74
C LEU A 445 14.97 4.86 40.82
N SER A 446 14.31 4.59 39.68
CA SER A 446 13.32 3.51 39.50
C SER A 446 13.07 2.98 38.05
N TRP A 447 13.69 3.39 36.92
CA TRP A 447 14.80 4.30 36.60
C TRP A 447 14.43 5.26 35.45
N ASN A 448 15.14 6.37 35.31
CA ASN A 448 15.00 7.35 34.23
C ASN A 448 16.14 7.20 33.20
N PRO A 449 15.94 7.45 31.89
CA PRO A 449 17.04 7.78 30.97
C PRO A 449 17.71 9.14 31.23
N ASN A 450 17.15 10.00 32.11
CA ASN A 450 17.52 11.38 32.46
C ASN A 450 16.97 12.42 31.43
N ASP A 451 15.83 13.09 31.60
CA ASP A 451 14.89 13.19 32.73
C ASP A 451 13.43 12.99 32.27
N GLY A 452 12.45 13.05 33.20
CA GLY A 452 11.04 12.68 32.94
C GLY A 452 10.37 13.48 31.81
N LYS A 453 9.48 12.90 30.99
CA LYS A 453 8.48 11.88 31.37
C LYS A 453 8.31 10.79 30.30
N GLY A 454 9.25 9.86 30.19
CA GLY A 454 9.04 8.69 29.32
C GLY A 454 7.90 7.81 29.84
N LEU A 455 6.83 7.64 29.07
CA LEU A 455 5.77 6.66 29.36
C LEU A 455 6.33 5.24 29.17
N ILE A 456 6.05 4.31 30.09
CA ILE A 456 6.24 2.88 29.80
C ILE A 456 5.15 2.47 28.81
N ILE A 457 5.50 2.55 27.53
CA ILE A 457 4.67 2.09 26.43
C ILE A 457 4.89 0.59 26.24
N ALA A 458 3.81 -0.18 26.12
CA ALA A 458 3.83 -1.58 25.68
C ALA A 458 2.75 -1.75 24.62
N TYR A 459 3.10 -2.29 23.44
CA TYR A 459 2.19 -2.43 22.30
C TYR A 459 1.49 -1.09 21.95
N ASP A 460 2.26 0.00 21.98
CA ASP A 460 1.77 1.37 21.71
C ASP A 460 0.64 1.85 22.65
N ARG A 461 0.62 1.32 23.89
CA ARG A 461 -0.30 1.70 24.98
C ARG A 461 0.43 2.02 26.28
N PRO A 462 -0.13 2.87 27.16
CA PRO A 462 0.41 3.07 28.51
C PRO A 462 0.40 1.78 29.34
N THR A 463 1.42 1.62 30.19
CA THR A 463 1.36 0.73 31.34
C THR A 463 0.98 1.54 32.59
N TYR A 464 0.07 1.02 33.42
CA TYR A 464 -0.23 1.58 34.74
C TYR A 464 0.29 0.65 35.84
N LYS A 465 0.50 1.18 37.04
CA LYS A 465 0.96 0.45 38.22
C LYS A 465 0.02 0.71 39.39
N TYR A 466 -0.33 -0.37 40.08
CA TYR A 466 -1.21 -0.34 41.25
C TYR A 466 -0.61 0.47 42.40
N GLU A 467 -1.43 1.26 43.08
CA GLU A 467 -1.06 2.04 44.26
C GLU A 467 -1.76 1.53 45.52
N SER A 468 -3.09 1.37 45.50
CA SER A 468 -3.88 1.03 46.69
C SER A 468 -5.31 0.55 46.35
N GLY A 469 -6.09 0.18 47.37
CA GLY A 469 -7.51 -0.18 47.27
C GLY A 469 -7.76 -1.69 47.24
N LEU A 470 -7.66 -2.30 46.06
CA LEU A 470 -8.16 -3.65 45.73
C LEU A 470 -7.79 -4.74 46.77
N ARG A 471 -6.49 -4.85 47.10
CA ARG A 471 -5.92 -5.77 48.11
C ARG A 471 -4.61 -5.22 48.67
N SER A 472 -4.25 -5.64 49.88
CA SER A 472 -2.90 -5.44 50.43
C SER A 472 -1.89 -6.37 49.73
N LEU A 473 -1.24 -5.90 48.66
CA LEU A 473 -0.04 -6.55 48.12
C LEU A 473 1.11 -6.50 49.15
N SER A 474 2.06 -7.43 49.05
CA SER A 474 3.29 -7.34 49.85
C SER A 474 4.12 -6.13 49.41
N GLN A 475 4.92 -5.56 50.32
CA GLN A 475 5.77 -4.40 50.02
C GLN A 475 6.81 -4.65 48.91
N ASN A 476 7.10 -5.92 48.60
CA ASN A 476 8.05 -6.33 47.56
C ASN A 476 7.39 -6.69 46.21
N ASP A 477 6.05 -6.70 46.16
CA ASP A 477 5.25 -7.08 45.00
C ASP A 477 4.75 -5.84 44.25
N THR A 478 4.36 -6.00 43.00
CA THR A 478 3.61 -4.96 42.27
C THR A 478 2.62 -5.60 41.33
N ALA A 479 1.45 -4.99 41.17
CA ALA A 479 0.59 -5.24 40.02
C ALA A 479 0.81 -4.15 38.96
N LEU A 480 0.82 -4.56 37.68
CA LEU A 480 0.85 -3.68 36.51
C LEU A 480 -0.36 -3.98 35.63
N LEU A 481 -0.98 -2.94 35.09
CA LEU A 481 -2.02 -3.00 34.08
C LEU A 481 -1.37 -2.73 32.72
N VAL A 482 -1.28 -3.76 31.87
CA VAL A 482 -0.50 -3.79 30.64
C VAL A 482 -1.41 -4.19 29.48
N TYR A 483 -1.35 -3.51 28.34
CA TYR A 483 -2.01 -3.97 27.12
C TYR A 483 -1.17 -5.04 26.42
N THR A 484 -1.79 -6.15 26.00
CA THR A 484 -1.09 -7.32 25.43
C THR A 484 -1.25 -7.46 23.91
N GLY A 485 -1.75 -6.41 23.23
CA GLY A 485 -1.98 -6.41 21.78
C GLY A 485 -3.46 -6.45 21.37
N SER A 486 -4.36 -6.91 22.25
CA SER A 486 -5.83 -6.91 22.05
C SER A 486 -6.68 -6.65 23.31
N ARG A 487 -6.09 -6.79 24.50
CA ARG A 487 -6.74 -6.69 25.81
C ARG A 487 -5.80 -6.06 26.84
N TRP A 488 -6.38 -5.57 27.92
CA TRP A 488 -5.67 -5.12 29.10
C TRP A 488 -5.60 -6.25 30.13
N PHE A 489 -4.39 -6.55 30.61
CA PHE A 489 -4.10 -7.59 31.59
C PHE A 489 -3.57 -6.94 32.87
N VAL A 490 -4.09 -7.36 34.03
CA VAL A 490 -3.49 -7.05 35.34
C VAL A 490 -2.57 -8.17 35.75
N MET A 491 -1.27 -7.92 35.64
CA MET A 491 -0.19 -8.85 35.97
C MET A 491 0.41 -8.52 37.33
N THR A 492 0.41 -9.46 38.27
CA THR A 492 1.01 -9.36 39.60
C THR A 492 2.35 -10.07 39.63
N PHE A 493 3.40 -9.33 39.98
CA PHE A 493 4.78 -9.80 40.03
C PHE A 493 5.25 -9.89 41.48
N VAL A 494 5.40 -11.12 41.98
CA VAL A 494 5.83 -11.40 43.35
C VAL A 494 7.33 -11.13 43.49
N GLY A 495 7.73 -10.36 44.49
CA GLY A 495 9.13 -10.09 44.83
C GLY A 495 9.94 -9.31 43.78
N ILE A 496 9.33 -8.78 42.71
CA ILE A 496 10.05 -8.11 41.61
C ILE A 496 10.82 -6.86 42.06
N LEU A 497 10.41 -6.22 43.16
CA LEU A 497 11.11 -5.05 43.69
C LEU A 497 12.46 -5.41 44.33
N ASN A 498 12.65 -6.68 44.73
CA ASN A 498 13.92 -7.22 45.22
C ASN A 498 14.90 -7.59 44.08
N GLN A 499 14.43 -7.66 42.83
CA GLN A 499 15.30 -7.93 41.69
C GLN A 499 16.14 -6.70 41.32
N THR A 500 17.28 -6.93 40.66
CA THR A 500 18.18 -5.82 40.28
C THR A 500 17.48 -4.83 39.35
N ALA A 501 17.94 -3.57 39.36
CA ALA A 501 17.44 -2.56 38.43
C ALA A 501 17.76 -2.91 36.96
N GLU A 502 18.81 -3.69 36.74
CA GLU A 502 19.21 -4.23 35.43
C GLU A 502 18.24 -5.32 34.95
N PHE A 503 17.95 -6.34 35.77
CA PHE A 503 16.95 -7.36 35.44
C PHE A 503 15.59 -6.74 35.11
N ARG A 504 15.14 -5.77 35.91
CA ARG A 504 13.88 -5.04 35.66
C ARG A 504 13.91 -4.24 34.36
N ARG A 505 15.05 -3.65 33.98
CA ARG A 505 15.24 -2.93 32.71
C ARG A 505 15.21 -3.90 31.53
N GLU A 506 15.90 -5.03 31.61
CA GLU A 506 15.93 -6.02 30.53
C GLU A 506 14.56 -6.69 30.35
N TYR A 507 13.92 -7.09 31.46
CA TYR A 507 12.55 -7.61 31.47
C TYR A 507 11.55 -6.63 30.81
N ALA A 508 11.63 -5.33 31.15
CA ALA A 508 10.78 -4.32 30.55
C ALA A 508 11.11 -4.06 29.07
N ARG A 509 12.40 -4.02 28.70
CA ARG A 509 12.84 -3.78 27.32
C ARG A 509 12.41 -4.90 26.37
N ASP A 510 12.55 -6.15 26.81
CA ASP A 510 12.29 -7.33 25.99
C ASP A 510 10.93 -7.99 26.30
N PHE A 511 10.01 -7.22 26.90
CA PHE A 511 8.67 -7.68 27.26
C PHE A 511 7.86 -8.08 26.01
N HIS A 512 7.28 -9.27 26.08
CA HIS A 512 6.40 -9.87 25.09
C HIS A 512 5.45 -10.83 25.80
N ALA A 513 4.14 -10.61 25.69
CA ALA A 513 3.13 -11.25 26.53
C ALA A 513 3.18 -12.80 26.51
N PHE A 514 3.51 -13.40 25.37
CA PHE A 514 3.72 -14.86 25.24
C PHE A 514 4.93 -15.35 26.04
N TRP A 515 6.13 -14.84 25.79
CA TRP A 515 7.38 -15.31 26.42
C TRP A 515 7.42 -15.04 27.92
N ASN A 516 6.94 -13.87 28.34
CA ASN A 516 6.77 -13.54 29.76
C ASN A 516 5.61 -14.28 30.42
N SER A 517 4.96 -15.20 29.71
CA SER A 517 3.92 -16.10 30.21
C SER A 517 2.78 -15.34 30.89
N ALA A 518 2.29 -14.28 30.23
CA ALA A 518 1.20 -13.43 30.71
C ALA A 518 -0.14 -14.16 30.86
N TYR A 519 -0.22 -15.42 30.42
CA TYR A 519 -1.36 -16.29 30.67
C TYR A 519 -1.22 -17.12 31.99
N THR A 520 -0.15 -17.01 32.76
CA THR A 520 0.03 -17.72 34.06
C THR A 520 -0.78 -17.12 35.21
N SER A 521 -0.67 -17.72 36.40
CA SER A 521 -1.21 -17.23 37.68
C SER A 521 -0.73 -15.83 38.10
N MET A 522 0.27 -15.25 37.42
CA MET A 522 0.60 -13.82 37.56
C MET A 522 -0.59 -12.93 37.18
N THR A 523 -1.37 -13.31 36.16
CA THR A 523 -2.49 -12.49 35.68
C THR A 523 -3.75 -12.80 36.47
N GLN A 524 -4.26 -11.77 37.18
CA GLN A 524 -5.44 -11.85 38.04
C GLN A 524 -6.69 -11.29 37.37
N PHE A 525 -6.55 -10.25 36.55
CA PHE A 525 -7.67 -9.63 35.85
C PHE A 525 -7.37 -9.45 34.35
N VAL A 526 -8.40 -9.55 33.52
CA VAL A 526 -8.33 -9.35 32.07
C VAL A 526 -9.55 -8.56 31.60
N SER A 527 -9.37 -7.66 30.64
CA SER A 527 -10.47 -6.91 30.03
C SER A 527 -11.20 -7.70 28.95
N ASP A 528 -12.37 -7.23 28.55
CA ASP A 528 -12.91 -7.52 27.22
C ASP A 528 -11.99 -6.96 26.09
N PRO A 529 -12.14 -7.44 24.83
CA PRO A 529 -11.33 -6.96 23.72
C PRO A 529 -11.52 -5.46 23.51
N SER A 530 -10.44 -4.73 23.30
CA SER A 530 -10.50 -3.31 22.95
C SER A 530 -9.27 -2.92 22.14
N THR A 531 -9.45 -2.05 21.15
CA THR A 531 -8.36 -1.41 20.40
C THR A 531 -7.98 -0.03 20.98
N ASP A 532 -8.67 0.44 22.01
CA ASP A 532 -8.55 1.81 22.53
C ASP A 532 -7.21 2.07 23.23
N SER A 533 -6.89 3.35 23.41
CA SER A 533 -5.67 3.80 24.10
C SER A 533 -5.77 3.80 25.62
N SER A 534 -6.95 3.51 26.16
CA SER A 534 -7.28 3.57 27.59
C SER A 534 -8.10 2.34 28.01
N PRO A 535 -7.95 1.84 29.24
CA PRO A 535 -8.80 0.80 29.82
C PRO A 535 -10.13 1.35 30.39
N ILE A 536 -10.35 2.67 30.35
CA ILE A 536 -11.59 3.34 30.77
C ILE A 536 -12.75 2.89 29.88
N ALA A 537 -13.93 2.69 30.48
CA ALA A 537 -15.14 2.17 29.82
C ALA A 537 -15.00 0.74 29.22
N VAL A 538 -13.90 0.02 29.49
CA VAL A 538 -13.75 -1.41 29.15
C VAL A 538 -14.11 -2.26 30.37
N ASP A 539 -14.92 -3.30 30.19
CA ASP A 539 -15.27 -4.25 31.25
C ASP A 539 -14.05 -5.12 31.62
N PHE A 540 -13.88 -5.40 32.92
CA PHE A 540 -12.82 -6.28 33.44
C PHE A 540 -13.39 -7.47 34.19
N TYR A 541 -12.63 -8.57 34.16
CA TYR A 541 -12.99 -9.86 34.74
C TYR A 541 -11.86 -10.41 35.60
N ASN A 542 -12.20 -10.85 36.82
CA ASN A 542 -11.36 -11.66 37.67
C ASN A 542 -11.22 -13.07 37.12
N ILE A 543 -9.97 -13.51 36.92
CA ILE A 543 -9.62 -14.87 36.51
C ILE A 543 -9.55 -15.74 37.76
N THR A 544 -10.52 -16.64 37.89
CA THR A 544 -10.65 -17.55 39.05
C THR A 544 -10.14 -18.95 38.72
N ASP A 545 -11.03 -19.91 38.49
CA ASP A 545 -10.64 -21.29 38.20
C ASP A 545 -9.94 -21.39 36.84
N ARG A 546 -8.72 -21.92 36.83
CA ARG A 546 -7.92 -22.16 35.63
C ARG A 546 -7.83 -23.67 35.36
N GLY A 547 -8.03 -24.07 34.11
CA GLY A 547 -7.98 -25.48 33.70
C GLY A 547 -8.72 -25.73 32.38
N PRO A 548 -8.58 -26.93 31.79
CA PRO A 548 -9.05 -27.23 30.43
C PRO A 548 -10.56 -27.05 30.22
N ARG A 549 -11.36 -27.06 31.30
CA ARG A 549 -12.80 -26.79 31.26
C ARG A 549 -13.14 -25.36 30.83
N TYR A 550 -12.28 -24.40 31.14
CA TYR A 550 -12.55 -22.97 30.97
C TYR A 550 -11.73 -22.33 29.83
N GLY A 551 -11.11 -23.16 28.98
CA GLY A 551 -10.26 -22.71 27.87
C GLY A 551 -9.03 -21.95 28.36
N PRO A 552 -8.57 -20.91 27.63
CA PRO A 552 -7.43 -20.09 28.04
C PRO A 552 -7.76 -19.27 29.28
N LEU A 553 -8.48 -18.13 29.16
CA LEU A 553 -8.59 -17.10 30.20
C LEU A 553 -9.26 -17.51 31.53
N GLY A 554 -9.65 -18.77 31.70
CA GLY A 554 -10.19 -19.32 32.94
C GLY A 554 -11.65 -18.92 33.19
N GLN A 555 -12.16 -19.23 34.39
CA GLN A 555 -13.48 -18.78 34.80
C GLN A 555 -13.44 -17.26 35.08
N LEU A 556 -13.96 -16.50 34.12
CA LEU A 556 -14.08 -15.05 34.16
C LEU A 556 -15.30 -14.61 34.98
N THR A 557 -15.06 -13.92 36.09
CA THR A 557 -16.09 -13.28 36.91
C THR A 557 -16.01 -11.76 36.72
N PRO A 558 -17.06 -11.07 36.23
CA PRO A 558 -16.99 -9.62 35.99
C PRO A 558 -16.75 -8.85 37.29
N LEU A 559 -15.97 -7.77 37.21
CA LEU A 559 -15.72 -6.86 38.34
C LEU A 559 -16.80 -5.79 38.50
N SER A 560 -17.33 -5.30 37.38
CA SER A 560 -18.36 -4.26 37.32
C SER A 560 -19.77 -4.86 37.12
N SER A 561 -20.80 -4.08 37.46
CA SER A 561 -22.20 -4.47 37.24
C SER A 561 -23.11 -3.23 37.16
N PRO A 562 -23.92 -3.05 36.09
CA PRO A 562 -24.10 -3.95 34.95
C PRO A 562 -22.88 -3.99 34.01
N ARG A 563 -22.74 -5.07 33.23
CA ARG A 563 -21.75 -5.12 32.13
C ARG A 563 -21.99 -4.00 31.12
N GLY A 564 -20.91 -3.49 30.53
CA GLY A 564 -20.91 -2.35 29.63
C GLY A 564 -20.80 -1.00 30.34
N SER A 565 -20.61 -0.95 31.66
CA SER A 565 -20.17 0.25 32.38
C SER A 565 -18.68 0.54 32.21
N GLY A 566 -17.89 -0.48 31.89
CA GLY A 566 -16.47 -0.51 32.18
C GLY A 566 -16.17 -0.72 33.66
N TYR A 567 -14.89 -0.82 34.00
CA TYR A 567 -14.40 -0.95 35.38
C TYR A 567 -13.57 0.25 35.88
N PHE A 568 -12.97 1.03 34.98
CA PHE A 568 -12.08 2.14 35.32
C PHE A 568 -12.68 3.49 34.92
N GLU A 569 -12.59 4.47 35.84
CA GLU A 569 -12.77 5.90 35.60
C GLU A 569 -11.43 6.67 35.67
N CYS A 570 -11.48 7.95 35.27
CA CYS A 570 -10.33 8.86 35.23
C CYS A 570 -10.18 9.60 36.58
N ASP A 571 -9.02 9.50 37.24
CA ASP A 571 -8.78 10.09 38.57
C ASP A 571 -7.82 11.29 38.46
N ASP A 572 -8.31 12.36 37.81
CA ASP A 572 -7.55 13.55 37.40
C ASP A 572 -7.67 14.74 38.40
N ASP A 573 -7.84 14.45 39.71
CA ASP A 573 -7.80 15.41 40.84
C ASP A 573 -6.38 16.03 41.08
#